data_AF-A0A7G7Z4W9-F1
#
_entry.id   AF-A0A7G7Z4W9-F1
#
_cell.length_a   1.000
_cell.length_b   1.000
_cell.length_c   1.000
_cell.angle_alpha   90.00
_cell.angle_beta   90.00
_cell.angle_gamma   90.00
#
_symmetry.space_group_name_H-M   'P 1'
#
loop_
_entity.id
_entity.type
_entity.pdbx_description
1 polymer ?
#
loop_
_entity_poly.entity_id
_entity_poly.type
_entity_poly.pdbx_seq_one_letter_code
_entity_poly.pdbx_strand_id
1 'polypeptide(L)'
;MTAEERIQAHAQIMEPVEDWLKSWGVTLQDALITENVLFLVIGLIAGALSSWAISRHFYKKSSVEVPEWFKPVAKQLPEQQPLLENLFKLIRTAIPRNEADSNSFGTYFREDNGSLTCQDEFTIKQHQSEDKVYVEFPLPFISPPAVILSGKISCITSKTATENYLILEVTPMRFGEEIHMGYQAMGYWKEPQSNLY
;
A
#
# COMPACT_ATOMS: atom_id res chain seq x y z
N MET A 1 -12.31 9.15 53.45
CA MET A 1 -13.02 10.24 52.77
C MET A 1 -14.06 9.62 51.85
N THR A 2 -15.33 9.68 52.21
CA THR A 2 -16.42 9.04 51.46
C THR A 2 -16.82 9.89 50.25
N ALA A 3 -17.55 9.31 49.28
CA ALA A 3 -17.98 10.03 48.08
C ALA A 3 -18.85 11.25 48.39
N GLU A 4 -19.64 11.20 49.46
CA GLU A 4 -20.48 12.31 49.92
C GLU A 4 -19.63 13.48 50.44
N GLU A 5 -18.55 13.22 51.18
CA GLU A 5 -17.62 14.26 51.65
C GLU A 5 -16.90 14.95 50.47
N ARG A 6 -16.65 14.24 49.36
CA ARG A 6 -16.07 14.83 48.15
C ARG A 6 -17.05 15.73 47.40
N ILE A 7 -18.32 15.35 47.34
CA ILE A 7 -19.37 16.15 46.68
C ILE A 7 -19.66 17.41 47.51
N GLN A 8 -19.73 17.30 48.84
CA GLN A 8 -19.90 18.46 49.72
C GLN A 8 -18.70 19.42 49.66
N ALA A 9 -17.47 18.89 49.61
CA ALA A 9 -16.28 19.72 49.44
C ALA A 9 -16.25 20.41 48.07
N HIS A 10 -16.70 19.76 46.99
CA HIS A 10 -16.81 20.39 45.68
C HIS A 10 -17.91 21.46 45.63
N ALA A 11 -19.05 21.22 46.28
CA ALA A 11 -20.16 22.19 46.34
C ALA A 11 -19.75 23.46 47.10
N GLN A 12 -19.03 23.34 48.23
CA GLN A 12 -18.54 24.49 49.00
C GLN A 12 -17.50 25.35 48.26
N ILE A 13 -16.77 24.77 47.29
CA ILE A 13 -15.79 25.51 46.48
C ILE A 13 -16.47 26.23 45.31
N MET A 14 -17.57 25.68 44.79
CA MET A 14 -18.27 26.22 43.61
C MET A 14 -19.26 27.34 43.93
N GLU A 15 -19.86 27.37 45.14
CA GLU A 15 -20.76 28.45 45.58
C GLU A 15 -20.18 29.87 45.44
N PRO A 16 -18.97 30.19 45.95
CA PRO A 16 -18.43 31.56 45.84
C PRO A 16 -18.08 31.95 44.41
N VAL A 17 -17.77 30.97 43.55
CA VAL A 17 -17.49 31.19 42.12
C VAL A 17 -18.79 31.48 41.36
N GLU A 18 -19.87 30.77 41.69
CA GLU A 18 -21.18 31.00 41.08
C GLU A 18 -21.79 32.35 41.49
N ASP A 19 -21.65 32.74 42.75
CA ASP A 19 -22.08 34.06 43.24
C ASP A 19 -21.24 35.20 42.66
N TRP A 20 -19.92 34.99 42.51
CA TRP A 20 -19.07 35.92 41.79
C TRP A 20 -19.52 36.09 40.34
N LEU A 21 -19.75 35.00 39.60
CA LEU A 21 -20.21 35.07 38.20
C LEU A 21 -21.60 35.73 38.06
N LYS A 22 -22.54 35.44 38.97
CA LYS A 22 -23.86 36.10 39.02
C LYS A 22 -23.76 37.62 39.22
N SER A 23 -22.76 38.10 39.97
CA SER A 23 -22.54 39.55 40.15
C SER A 23 -22.17 40.29 38.86
N TRP A 24 -21.66 39.57 37.84
CA TRP A 24 -21.36 40.11 36.51
C TRP A 24 -22.47 39.82 35.48
N GLY A 25 -23.58 39.22 35.90
CA GLY A 25 -24.69 38.86 35.01
C GLY A 25 -24.37 37.72 34.03
N VAL A 26 -23.32 36.94 34.29
CA VAL A 26 -22.84 35.86 33.43
C VAL A 26 -23.13 34.52 34.09
N THR A 27 -23.70 33.56 33.36
CA THR A 27 -23.87 32.20 33.89
C THR A 27 -22.60 31.38 33.66
N LEU A 28 -22.33 30.41 34.53
CA LEU A 28 -21.15 29.54 34.44
C LEU A 28 -21.10 28.78 33.09
N GLN A 29 -22.27 28.57 32.47
CA GLN A 29 -22.42 27.97 31.15
C GLN A 29 -21.93 28.89 30.01
N ASP A 30 -22.09 30.21 30.13
CA ASP A 30 -21.65 31.20 29.13
C ASP A 30 -20.12 31.36 29.09
N ALA A 31 -19.47 31.25 30.25
CA ALA A 31 -18.01 31.33 30.39
C ALA A 31 -17.31 30.10 29.78
N LEU A 32 -17.86 28.90 29.99
CA LEU A 32 -17.36 27.66 29.40
C LEU A 32 -17.51 27.63 27.87
N ILE A 33 -18.54 28.27 27.31
CA ILE A 33 -18.74 28.34 25.87
C ILE A 33 -17.74 29.30 25.23
N THR A 34 -17.47 30.45 25.85
CA THR A 34 -16.54 31.45 25.30
C THR A 34 -15.09 30.98 25.28
N GLU A 35 -14.61 30.26 26.30
CA GLU A 35 -13.26 29.66 26.26
C GLU A 35 -13.14 28.59 25.16
N ASN A 36 -14.09 27.67 25.06
CA ASN A 36 -14.04 26.59 24.07
C ASN A 36 -14.11 27.10 22.61
N VAL A 37 -14.90 28.14 22.36
CA VAL A 37 -14.97 28.77 21.02
C VAL A 37 -13.66 29.47 20.68
N LEU A 38 -12.99 30.12 21.64
CA LEU A 38 -11.70 30.76 21.42
C LEU A 38 -10.61 29.75 21.01
N PHE A 39 -10.54 28.59 21.69
CA PHE A 39 -9.60 27.53 21.33
C PHE A 39 -9.86 26.95 19.93
N LEU A 40 -11.13 26.78 19.56
CA LEU A 40 -11.49 26.31 18.22
C LEU A 40 -11.07 27.29 17.13
N VAL A 41 -11.32 28.59 17.32
CA VAL A 41 -10.93 29.63 16.35
C VAL A 41 -9.41 29.71 16.21
N ILE A 42 -8.66 29.65 17.31
CA ILE A 42 -7.19 29.64 17.29
C ILE A 42 -6.68 28.39 16.56
N GLY A 43 -7.25 27.21 16.85
CA GLY A 43 -6.87 25.96 16.19
C GLY A 43 -7.11 25.99 14.68
N LEU A 44 -8.22 26.60 14.24
CA LEU A 44 -8.58 26.72 12.82
C LEU A 44 -7.62 27.65 12.08
N ILE A 45 -7.27 28.80 12.69
CA ILE A 45 -6.30 29.76 12.11
C ILE A 45 -4.89 29.15 12.08
N ALA A 46 -4.46 28.49 13.15
CA ALA A 46 -3.16 27.83 13.21
C ALA A 46 -3.04 26.69 12.18
N GLY A 47 -4.12 25.91 11.98
CA GLY A 47 -4.21 24.88 10.95
C GLY A 47 -4.15 25.44 9.53
N ALA A 48 -4.86 26.53 9.26
CA ALA A 48 -4.85 27.19 7.95
C ALA A 48 -3.47 27.78 7.61
N LEU A 49 -2.81 28.43 8.58
CA LEU A 49 -1.48 29.01 8.40
C LEU A 49 -0.39 27.96 8.17
N SER A 50 -0.44 26.84 8.91
CA SER A 50 0.49 25.73 8.72
C SER A 50 0.29 25.05 7.37
N SER A 51 -0.95 24.80 6.96
CA SER A 51 -1.27 24.26 5.63
C SER A 51 -0.80 25.18 4.49
N TRP A 52 -0.98 26.49 4.64
CA TRP A 52 -0.49 27.47 3.67
C TRP A 52 1.05 27.51 3.62
N ALA A 53 1.73 27.45 4.77
CA ALA A 53 3.19 27.46 4.84
C ALA A 53 3.79 26.21 4.17
N ILE A 54 3.24 25.03 4.43
CA ILE A 54 3.64 23.77 3.79
C ILE A 54 3.39 23.87 2.28
N SER A 55 2.19 24.26 1.87
CA SER A 55 1.85 24.42 0.46
C SER A 55 2.82 25.37 -0.23
N ARG A 56 3.09 26.56 0.34
CA ARG A 56 4.00 27.54 -0.25
C ARG A 56 5.45 27.04 -0.32
N HIS A 57 5.91 26.25 0.65
CA HIS A 57 7.29 25.74 0.65
C HIS A 57 7.48 24.59 -0.35
N PHE A 58 6.50 23.70 -0.48
CA PHE A 58 6.58 22.54 -1.37
C PHE A 58 6.16 22.84 -2.81
N TYR A 59 5.22 23.77 -3.04
CA TYR A 59 4.77 24.14 -4.39
C TYR A 59 5.93 24.67 -5.27
N LYS A 60 6.94 25.29 -4.65
CA LYS A 60 8.11 25.79 -5.37
C LYS A 60 9.14 24.70 -5.71
N LYS A 61 9.17 23.57 -4.99
CA LYS A 61 10.08 22.44 -5.27
C LYS A 61 9.50 21.43 -6.27
N SER A 62 8.18 21.29 -6.34
CA SER A 62 7.53 20.38 -7.30
C SER A 62 7.57 20.87 -8.75
N SER A 63 7.89 22.15 -8.99
CA SER A 63 7.73 22.80 -10.30
C SER A 63 9.02 23.17 -11.03
N VAL A 64 10.21 22.98 -10.44
CA VAL A 64 11.47 23.49 -11.02
C VAL A 64 12.45 22.41 -11.49
N GLU A 65 12.39 21.19 -10.94
CA GLU A 65 13.24 20.11 -11.42
C GLU A 65 12.41 18.90 -11.82
N VAL A 66 12.31 18.73 -13.14
CA VAL A 66 11.99 17.43 -13.72
C VAL A 66 12.99 16.43 -13.16
N PRO A 67 12.55 15.36 -12.48
CA PRO A 67 13.44 14.38 -11.89
C PRO A 67 14.44 13.88 -12.94
N GLU A 68 15.70 13.66 -12.54
CA GLU A 68 16.76 13.16 -13.43
C GLU A 68 16.31 11.94 -14.24
N TRP A 69 15.56 11.03 -13.63
CA TRP A 69 14.98 9.85 -14.27
C TRP A 69 13.89 10.16 -15.31
N PHE A 70 13.24 11.32 -15.24
CA PHE A 70 12.18 11.75 -16.16
C PHE A 70 12.70 12.64 -17.30
N LYS A 71 13.91 13.21 -17.20
CA LYS A 71 14.54 13.98 -18.28
C LYS A 71 14.59 13.26 -19.64
N PRO A 72 14.91 11.95 -19.75
CA PRO A 72 14.87 11.26 -21.04
C PRO A 72 13.44 11.11 -21.59
N VAL A 73 12.43 11.01 -20.71
CA VAL A 73 11.00 10.88 -21.07
C VAL A 73 10.43 12.21 -21.55
N ALA A 74 10.76 13.30 -20.86
CA ALA A 74 10.38 14.67 -21.22
C ALA A 74 10.85 15.04 -22.63
N LYS A 75 12.02 14.56 -23.06
CA LYS A 75 12.55 14.78 -24.41
C LYS A 75 11.82 13.99 -25.50
N GLN A 76 11.08 12.94 -25.14
CA GLN A 76 10.33 12.08 -26.06
C GLN A 76 8.83 12.40 -26.10
N LEU A 77 8.37 13.34 -25.26
CA LEU A 77 6.99 13.78 -25.22
C LEU A 77 6.70 14.72 -26.40
N PRO A 78 5.69 14.43 -27.26
CA PRO A 78 5.29 15.34 -28.32
C PRO A 78 4.75 16.65 -27.72
N GLU A 79 4.93 17.78 -28.43
CA GLU A 79 4.51 19.13 -27.98
C GLU A 79 2.98 19.26 -27.75
N GLN A 80 2.19 18.28 -28.18
CA GLN A 80 0.75 18.22 -27.96
C GLN A 80 0.41 17.13 -26.92
N GLN A 81 -0.52 17.45 -26.01
CA GLN A 81 -1.00 16.56 -24.95
C GLN A 81 -1.29 15.15 -25.54
N PRO A 82 -0.49 14.12 -25.21
CA PRO A 82 -0.71 12.80 -25.76
C PRO A 82 -2.05 12.27 -25.28
N LEU A 83 -2.77 11.56 -26.15
CA LEU A 83 -3.87 10.70 -25.71
C LEU A 83 -3.35 9.80 -24.56
N LEU A 84 -4.18 9.61 -23.54
CA LEU A 84 -3.86 8.87 -22.30
C LEU A 84 -3.16 7.52 -22.60
N GLU A 85 -3.61 6.87 -23.67
CA GLU A 85 -3.11 5.60 -24.21
C GLU A 85 -1.62 5.65 -24.63
N ASN A 86 -1.20 6.75 -25.25
CA ASN A 86 0.17 6.98 -25.70
C ASN A 86 1.07 7.42 -24.54
N LEU A 87 0.51 8.13 -23.55
CA LEU A 87 1.19 8.46 -22.31
C LEU A 87 1.56 7.19 -21.53
N PHE A 88 0.63 6.24 -21.41
CA PHE A 88 0.90 4.95 -20.79
C PHE A 88 1.96 4.14 -21.54
N LYS A 89 1.95 4.15 -22.89
CA LYS A 89 3.02 3.52 -23.68
C LYS A 89 4.38 4.17 -23.43
N LEU A 90 4.47 5.49 -23.42
CA LEU A 90 5.72 6.23 -23.15
C LEU A 90 6.24 5.94 -21.74
N ILE A 91 5.39 5.97 -20.71
CA ILE A 91 5.77 5.64 -19.33
C ILE A 91 6.25 4.18 -19.24
N ARG A 92 5.57 3.24 -19.91
CA ARG A 92 5.93 1.82 -19.94
C ARG A 92 7.22 1.52 -20.70
N THR A 93 7.66 2.45 -21.57
CA THR A 93 8.91 2.35 -22.33
C THR A 93 10.07 3.04 -21.61
N ALA A 94 9.75 4.03 -20.75
CA ALA A 94 10.71 4.83 -20.00
C ALA A 94 11.14 4.21 -18.66
N ILE A 95 10.33 3.34 -18.06
CA ILE A 95 10.77 2.52 -16.93
C ILE A 95 11.80 1.54 -17.50
N PRO A 96 13.07 1.56 -17.02
CA PRO A 96 14.07 0.61 -17.50
C PRO A 96 13.50 -0.80 -17.32
N ARG A 97 13.27 -1.49 -18.44
CA ARG A 97 12.99 -2.92 -18.44
C ARG A 97 14.30 -3.63 -18.08
N ASN A 98 14.60 -3.59 -16.79
CA ASN A 98 15.06 -4.71 -16.00
C ASN A 98 14.81 -6.03 -16.75
N GLU A 99 15.89 -6.76 -17.02
CA GLU A 99 15.96 -7.92 -17.93
C GLU A 99 14.72 -8.80 -17.78
N ALA A 100 13.77 -8.60 -18.71
CA ALA A 100 12.59 -9.43 -18.82
C ALA A 100 12.99 -10.61 -19.69
N ASP A 101 13.04 -11.78 -19.09
CA ASP A 101 13.41 -13.01 -19.76
C ASP A 101 12.37 -14.09 -19.42
N SER A 102 12.34 -15.15 -20.22
CA SER A 102 11.30 -16.17 -20.16
C SER A 102 11.88 -17.54 -20.40
N ASN A 103 11.40 -18.52 -19.66
CA ASN A 103 11.75 -19.92 -19.84
C ASN A 103 10.48 -20.78 -19.93
N SER A 104 10.66 -22.11 -19.91
CA SER A 104 9.55 -23.06 -19.97
C SER A 104 8.57 -23.01 -18.77
N PHE A 105 8.93 -22.29 -17.71
CA PHE A 105 8.15 -22.19 -16.46
C PHE A 105 7.52 -20.80 -16.27
N GLY A 106 7.65 -19.91 -17.26
CA GLY A 106 7.02 -18.60 -17.28
C GLY A 106 7.98 -17.45 -17.55
N THR A 107 7.52 -16.24 -17.22
CA THR A 107 8.27 -14.99 -17.41
C THR A 107 8.78 -14.49 -16.06
N TYR A 108 9.98 -13.94 -16.04
CA TYR A 108 10.54 -13.31 -14.86
C TYR A 108 11.15 -11.94 -15.16
N PHE A 109 11.20 -11.09 -14.12
CA PHE A 109 11.74 -9.75 -14.16
C PHE A 109 12.70 -9.59 -12.99
N ARG A 110 13.97 -9.30 -13.29
CA ARG A 110 15.00 -9.02 -12.28
C ARG A 110 15.30 -7.54 -12.22
N GLU A 111 15.15 -6.95 -11.06
CA GLU A 111 15.53 -5.57 -10.83
C GLU A 111 16.95 -5.45 -10.26
N ASP A 112 17.65 -4.37 -10.58
CA ASP A 112 19.00 -4.06 -10.08
C ASP A 112 19.07 -4.00 -8.55
N ASN A 113 17.94 -3.79 -7.87
CA ASN A 113 17.83 -3.77 -6.41
C ASN A 113 17.79 -5.17 -5.77
N GLY A 114 17.90 -6.24 -6.57
CA GLY A 114 17.80 -7.62 -6.09
C GLY A 114 16.38 -8.21 -6.11
N SER A 115 15.37 -7.43 -6.51
CA SER A 115 13.98 -7.91 -6.59
C SER A 115 13.77 -8.82 -7.78
N LEU A 116 12.93 -9.83 -7.58
CA LEU A 116 12.47 -10.78 -8.58
C LEU A 116 10.96 -10.80 -8.61
N THR A 117 10.39 -10.67 -9.80
CA THR A 117 8.98 -10.93 -10.06
C THR A 117 8.87 -12.06 -11.06
N CYS A 118 8.19 -13.15 -10.71
CA CYS A 118 7.87 -14.26 -11.59
C CYS A 118 6.37 -14.26 -11.90
N GLN A 119 5.99 -14.59 -13.13
CA GLN A 119 4.59 -14.72 -13.53
C GLN A 119 4.43 -15.83 -14.57
N ASP A 120 3.33 -16.56 -14.47
CA ASP A 120 2.96 -17.57 -15.46
C ASP A 120 1.45 -17.85 -15.45
N GLU A 121 0.97 -18.46 -16.52
CA GLU A 121 -0.38 -19.01 -16.64
C GLU A 121 -0.32 -20.53 -16.78
N PHE A 122 -1.05 -21.24 -15.91
CA PHE A 122 -1.05 -22.70 -15.87
C PHE A 122 -2.47 -23.25 -15.86
N THR A 123 -2.61 -24.50 -16.30
CA THR A 123 -3.90 -25.19 -16.34
C THR A 123 -3.85 -26.41 -15.44
N ILE A 124 -4.77 -26.46 -14.47
CA ILE A 124 -4.94 -27.62 -13.61
C ILE A 124 -5.91 -28.59 -14.31
N LYS A 125 -5.44 -29.81 -14.54
CA LYS A 125 -6.21 -30.88 -15.19
C LYS A 125 -6.44 -32.02 -14.21
N GLN A 126 -7.61 -32.62 -14.30
CA GLN A 126 -8.07 -33.74 -13.47
C GLN A 126 -7.07 -34.91 -13.34
N HIS A 127 -6.19 -35.12 -14.33
CA HIS A 127 -5.33 -36.31 -14.36
C HIS A 127 -4.02 -36.19 -13.57
N GLN A 128 -3.80 -35.09 -12.85
CA GLN A 128 -2.72 -34.99 -11.87
C GLN A 128 -3.17 -35.71 -10.60
N SER A 129 -2.57 -36.88 -10.36
CA SER A 129 -2.94 -37.90 -9.36
C SER A 129 -2.82 -37.49 -7.89
N GLU A 130 -2.69 -36.19 -7.59
CA GLU A 130 -2.47 -35.68 -6.25
C GLU A 130 -3.39 -34.48 -6.02
N ASP A 131 -3.96 -34.36 -4.82
CA ASP A 131 -4.69 -33.17 -4.35
C ASP A 131 -3.80 -31.90 -4.31
N LYS A 132 -2.54 -32.02 -4.74
CA LYS A 132 -1.49 -31.02 -4.75
C LYS A 132 -1.00 -30.78 -6.16
N VAL A 133 -1.05 -29.51 -6.56
CA VAL A 133 -0.48 -29.00 -7.80
C VAL A 133 0.81 -28.28 -7.47
N TYR A 134 1.89 -28.67 -8.15
CA TYR A 134 3.20 -28.03 -8.04
C TYR A 134 3.43 -27.19 -9.28
N VAL A 135 3.63 -25.90 -9.08
CA VAL A 135 3.97 -24.94 -10.14
C VAL A 135 5.38 -24.43 -9.86
N GLU A 136 6.30 -24.71 -10.78
CA GLU A 136 7.69 -24.31 -10.67
C GLU A 136 7.85 -22.83 -11.04
N PHE A 137 8.68 -22.10 -10.28
CA PHE A 137 9.03 -20.73 -10.61
C PHE A 137 10.15 -20.69 -11.66
N PRO A 138 10.11 -19.74 -12.61
CA PRO A 138 11.18 -19.55 -13.60
C PRO A 138 12.57 -19.38 -13.00
N LEU A 139 12.66 -18.77 -11.82
CA LEU A 139 13.89 -18.56 -11.07
C LEU A 139 13.66 -18.77 -9.58
N PRO A 140 14.69 -19.26 -8.85
CA PRO A 140 14.64 -19.45 -7.41
C PRO A 140 14.68 -18.12 -6.65
N PHE A 141 13.87 -18.04 -5.60
CA PHE A 141 13.91 -16.96 -4.62
C PHE A 141 14.87 -17.28 -3.46
N ILE A 142 15.38 -16.25 -2.77
CA ILE A 142 16.18 -16.42 -1.54
C ILE A 142 15.33 -16.95 -0.39
N SER A 143 14.07 -16.57 -0.35
CA SER A 143 13.09 -16.95 0.67
C SER A 143 11.71 -17.11 0.02
N PRO A 144 10.75 -17.77 0.70
CA PRO A 144 9.41 -17.94 0.17
C PRO A 144 8.80 -16.59 -0.31
N PRO A 145 8.46 -16.46 -1.60
CA PRO A 145 7.97 -15.22 -2.16
C PRO A 145 6.52 -14.93 -1.76
N ALA A 146 6.13 -13.67 -1.85
CA ALA A 146 4.73 -13.29 -1.80
C ALA A 146 4.06 -13.67 -3.13
N VAL A 147 3.06 -14.56 -3.08
CA VAL A 147 2.36 -15.05 -4.27
C VAL A 147 0.93 -14.52 -4.32
N ILE A 148 0.56 -13.93 -5.45
CA ILE A 148 -0.80 -13.54 -5.81
C ILE A 148 -1.29 -14.50 -6.89
N LEU A 149 -2.52 -14.98 -6.75
CA LEU A 149 -3.17 -15.86 -7.73
C LEU A 149 -4.26 -15.10 -8.47
N SER A 150 -4.54 -15.50 -9.70
CA SER A 150 -5.62 -14.98 -10.55
C SER A 150 -6.40 -16.13 -11.20
N GLY A 151 -7.65 -15.87 -11.60
CA GLY A 151 -8.55 -16.86 -12.19
C GLY A 151 -9.55 -17.45 -11.19
N LYS A 152 -9.91 -18.73 -11.36
CA LYS A 152 -10.92 -19.42 -10.53
C LYS A 152 -10.31 -19.93 -9.21
N ILE A 153 -9.95 -19.01 -8.32
CA ILE A 153 -9.24 -19.30 -7.05
C ILE A 153 -10.11 -20.10 -6.05
N SER A 154 -11.43 -20.15 -6.24
CA SER A 154 -12.36 -20.83 -5.34
C SER A 154 -12.12 -22.34 -5.20
N CYS A 155 -11.38 -22.97 -6.12
CA CYS A 155 -11.03 -24.39 -6.03
C CYS A 155 -9.78 -24.65 -5.17
N ILE A 156 -9.06 -23.61 -4.73
CA ILE A 156 -7.84 -23.75 -3.93
C ILE A 156 -8.20 -23.77 -2.45
N THR A 157 -7.82 -24.84 -1.76
CA THR A 157 -8.01 -24.99 -0.31
C THR A 157 -6.83 -24.41 0.47
N SER A 158 -5.62 -24.55 -0.05
CA SER A 158 -4.40 -24.03 0.58
C SER A 158 -3.37 -23.60 -0.47
N LYS A 159 -2.53 -22.63 -0.09
CA LYS A 159 -1.45 -22.09 -0.92
C LYS A 159 -0.18 -21.97 -0.08
N THR A 160 0.88 -22.65 -0.51
CA THR A 160 2.19 -22.59 0.13
C THR A 160 3.24 -22.25 -0.92
N ALA A 161 4.03 -21.21 -0.67
CA ALA A 161 5.16 -20.85 -1.51
C ALA A 161 6.46 -21.34 -0.87
N THR A 162 7.38 -21.82 -1.70
CA THR A 162 8.75 -22.18 -1.34
C THR A 162 9.72 -21.34 -2.18
N GLU A 163 11.02 -21.57 -2.08
CA GLU A 163 12.01 -20.87 -2.91
C GLU A 163 11.86 -21.18 -4.41
N ASN A 164 11.37 -22.37 -4.77
CA ASN A 164 11.36 -22.87 -6.16
C ASN A 164 9.95 -23.19 -6.68
N TYR A 165 9.01 -23.46 -5.78
CA TYR A 165 7.69 -23.97 -6.13
C TYR A 165 6.59 -23.22 -5.41
N LEU A 166 5.49 -23.03 -6.13
CA LEU A 166 4.16 -22.78 -5.61
C LEU A 166 3.42 -24.12 -5.49
N ILE A 167 3.00 -24.45 -4.27
CA ILE A 167 2.25 -25.66 -3.95
C ILE A 167 0.81 -25.25 -3.67
N LEU A 168 -0.13 -25.77 -4.46
CA LEU A 168 -1.55 -25.50 -4.32
C LEU A 168 -2.27 -26.79 -3.92
N GLU A 169 -3.00 -26.75 -2.82
CA GLU A 169 -3.95 -27.80 -2.50
C GLU A 169 -5.29 -27.43 -3.15
N VAL A 170 -5.85 -28.35 -3.93
CA VAL A 170 -7.07 -28.11 -4.71
C VAL A 170 -8.20 -29.03 -4.26
N THR A 171 -9.42 -28.52 -4.34
CA THR A 171 -10.61 -29.35 -4.13
C THR A 171 -10.76 -30.33 -5.30
N PRO A 172 -11.27 -31.55 -5.04
CA PRO A 172 -11.48 -32.54 -6.10
C PRO A 172 -12.33 -31.98 -7.25
N MET A 173 -11.78 -32.03 -8.46
CA MET A 173 -12.43 -31.51 -9.66
C MET A 173 -13.42 -32.51 -10.26
N ARG A 174 -14.44 -31.99 -10.96
CA ARG A 174 -15.37 -32.85 -11.70
C ARG A 174 -14.69 -33.43 -12.94
N PHE A 175 -15.23 -34.54 -13.44
CA PHE A 175 -14.66 -35.20 -14.60
C PHE A 175 -14.64 -34.29 -15.84
N GLY A 176 -13.47 -34.12 -16.45
CA GLY A 176 -13.26 -33.27 -17.63
C GLY A 176 -13.21 -31.77 -17.37
N GLU A 177 -13.16 -31.33 -16.10
CA GLU A 177 -12.98 -29.91 -15.76
C GLU A 177 -11.51 -29.49 -15.93
N GLU A 178 -11.29 -28.38 -16.62
CA GLU A 178 -9.99 -27.71 -16.73
C GLU A 178 -10.11 -26.32 -16.09
N ILE A 179 -9.16 -25.98 -15.24
CA ILE A 179 -9.14 -24.67 -14.57
C ILE A 179 -7.88 -23.93 -15.00
N HIS A 180 -8.08 -22.82 -15.71
CA HIS A 180 -7.02 -21.89 -16.08
C HIS A 180 -6.78 -20.89 -14.94
N MET A 181 -5.52 -20.76 -14.54
CA MET A 181 -5.08 -19.90 -13.46
C MET A 181 -3.80 -19.17 -13.84
N GLY A 182 -3.57 -18.04 -13.19
CA GLY A 182 -2.29 -17.36 -13.24
C GLY A 182 -1.73 -17.17 -11.84
N TYR A 183 -0.42 -16.97 -11.78
CA TYR A 183 0.24 -16.50 -10.56
C TYR A 183 1.18 -15.34 -10.86
N GLN A 184 1.41 -14.53 -9.82
CA GLN A 184 2.49 -13.57 -9.76
C GLN A 184 3.21 -13.75 -8.40
N ALA A 185 4.49 -14.07 -8.43
CA ALA A 185 5.34 -14.25 -7.25
C ALA A 185 6.35 -13.12 -7.17
N MET A 186 6.49 -12.50 -6.00
CA MET A 186 7.38 -11.36 -5.76
C MET A 186 8.30 -11.65 -4.58
N GLY A 187 9.58 -11.39 -4.74
CA GLY A 187 10.59 -11.62 -3.71
C GLY A 187 11.95 -11.09 -4.14
N TYR A 188 13.01 -11.73 -3.64
CA TYR A 188 14.39 -11.44 -4.01
C TYR A 188 15.00 -12.65 -4.69
N TRP A 189 15.71 -12.46 -5.80
CA TRP A 189 16.35 -13.57 -6.51
C TRP A 189 17.62 -13.99 -5.78
N LYS A 190 17.90 -15.29 -5.81
CA LYS A 190 19.17 -15.83 -5.33
C LYS A 190 20.22 -15.54 -6.40
N GLU A 191 21.22 -14.71 -6.08
CA GLU A 191 22.37 -14.53 -6.98
C GLU A 191 22.95 -15.90 -7.32
N PRO A 192 23.18 -16.22 -8.61
CA PRO A 192 23.94 -17.40 -8.97
C PRO A 192 25.29 -17.21 -8.29
N GLN A 193 25.66 -18.15 -7.42
CA GLN A 193 27.04 -18.19 -6.94
C GLN A 193 27.89 -18.23 -8.19
N SER A 194 28.59 -17.13 -8.49
CA SER A 194 29.59 -17.12 -9.52
C SER A 194 30.53 -18.25 -9.15
N ASN A 195 30.57 -19.31 -9.98
CA ASN A 195 31.56 -20.35 -9.83
C ASN A 195 32.93 -19.69 -10.04
N LEU A 196 33.47 -19.13 -8.96
CA LEU A 196 34.88 -18.78 -8.82
C LEU A 196 35.59 -20.09 -8.52
N TYR A 197 35.77 -20.88 -9.57
CA TYR A 197 36.75 -21.95 -9.65
C TYR A 197 37.74 -21.62 -10.76
#